data_AF-Q4RFL4-F1
#
_entry.id   AF-Q4RFL4-F1
#
_cell.length_a   1.000
_cell.length_b   1.000
_cell.length_c   1.000
_cell.angle_alpha   90.00
_cell.angle_beta   90.00
_cell.angle_gamma   90.00
#
_symmetry.space_group_name_H-M   'P 1'
#
loop_
_entity.id
_entity.type
_entity.pdbx_description
1 polymer ?
#
loop_
_entity_poly.entity_id
_entity_poly.type
_entity_poly.pdbx_seq_one_letter_code
_entity_poly.pdbx_strand_id
1 'polypeptide(L)'
;QVFESLSAGCCEKLKHLDLSRNSFRSRKICDATCSIQAFFSRSRQLKYVCLSGTRLPPPALRSLLQGLATNTFIFGLELDLSSCEVIQEHISEATALQSLNISDNGFEDEVVTLILAIGRCRALRQLSLGRNFVLKSRNLADALHRIAQLIQDEECPLQSLSLRDSKLKTDVSILLKALGAPAVLTHVDISGNHAGDTGARILARALRSNTRLKSLSWDRNNITVKGYQDLANALERNFTLQQVLLPLSDVTKSYHKDPEKTQQALHRVRLCV
;
A
#
# COMPACT_ATOMS: atom_id res chain seq x y z
N GLN A 1 -31.09 0.73 -1.90
CA GLN A 1 -31.49 -0.37 -0.99
C GLN A 1 -30.44 -0.69 0.07
N VAL A 2 -29.27 -1.28 -0.20
CA VAL A 2 -28.31 -1.64 0.89
C VAL A 2 -27.87 -0.43 1.74
N PHE A 3 -27.32 0.62 1.12
CA PHE A 3 -26.86 1.81 1.86
C PHE A 3 -28.00 2.59 2.52
N GLU A 4 -29.19 2.54 1.94
CA GLU A 4 -30.41 3.14 2.53
C GLU A 4 -30.81 2.41 3.82
N SER A 5 -30.86 1.08 3.78
CA SER A 5 -31.14 0.25 4.96
C SER A 5 -30.03 0.38 6.02
N LEU A 6 -28.77 0.43 5.60
CA LEU A 6 -27.63 0.63 6.51
C LEU A 6 -27.67 2.00 7.18
N SER A 7 -28.04 3.05 6.42
CA SER A 7 -28.19 4.41 6.94
C SER A 7 -29.31 4.49 7.97
N ALA A 8 -30.43 3.78 7.75
CA ALA A 8 -31.55 3.75 8.69
C ALA A 8 -31.25 2.94 9.97
N GLY A 9 -30.60 1.78 9.85
CA GLY A 9 -30.51 0.81 10.97
C GLY A 9 -29.14 0.69 11.64
N CYS A 10 -28.05 0.94 10.92
CA CYS A 10 -26.71 0.51 11.34
C CYS A 10 -25.70 1.65 11.49
N CYS A 11 -26.08 2.88 11.15
CA CYS A 11 -25.19 4.04 11.07
C CYS A 11 -24.44 4.37 12.38
N GLU A 12 -25.05 4.10 13.53
CA GLU A 12 -24.51 4.41 14.86
C GLU A 12 -23.55 3.34 15.41
N LYS A 13 -23.64 2.08 14.94
CA LYS A 13 -22.97 0.93 15.57
C LYS A 13 -22.06 0.13 14.63
N LEU A 14 -22.23 0.26 13.31
CA LEU A 14 -21.47 -0.55 12.36
C LEU A 14 -19.99 -0.15 12.38
N LYS A 15 -19.12 -1.13 12.64
CA LYS A 15 -17.66 -0.96 12.67
C LYS A 15 -16.97 -1.52 11.44
N HIS A 16 -17.44 -2.66 10.95
CA HIS A 16 -16.85 -3.39 9.84
C HIS A 16 -17.93 -3.61 8.78
N LEU A 17 -17.66 -3.15 7.56
CA LEU A 17 -18.52 -3.33 6.40
C LEU A 17 -17.71 -4.00 5.30
N ASP A 18 -17.99 -5.26 5.02
CA ASP A 18 -17.43 -5.97 3.87
C ASP A 18 -18.50 -6.16 2.81
N LEU A 19 -18.29 -5.49 1.68
CA LEU A 19 -19.10 -5.59 0.47
C LEU A 19 -18.26 -6.07 -0.71
N SER A 20 -17.08 -6.65 -0.49
CA SER A 20 -16.19 -7.12 -1.54
C SER A 20 -16.88 -8.10 -2.51
N ARG A 21 -16.47 -8.04 -3.78
CA ARG A 21 -16.94 -8.90 -4.88
C ARG A 21 -18.45 -8.87 -5.13
N ASN A 22 -19.15 -7.86 -4.60
CA ASN A 22 -20.54 -7.62 -4.94
C ASN A 22 -20.69 -6.83 -6.24
N SER A 23 -21.76 -7.15 -6.98
CA SER A 23 -22.15 -6.37 -8.16
C SER A 23 -23.01 -5.19 -7.73
N PHE A 24 -22.56 -3.98 -8.03
CA PHE A 24 -23.39 -2.79 -7.83
C PHE A 24 -24.51 -2.78 -8.88
N ARG A 25 -25.74 -3.08 -8.46
CA ARG A 25 -26.94 -2.99 -9.31
C ARG A 25 -27.89 -1.97 -8.71
N SER A 26 -28.01 -0.80 -9.34
CA SER A 26 -29.06 0.18 -8.99
C SER A 26 -29.92 0.48 -10.21
N ARG A 27 -31.25 0.49 -10.01
CA ARG A 27 -32.23 0.88 -11.04
C ARG A 27 -32.21 2.39 -11.34
N LYS A 28 -31.73 3.21 -10.39
CA LYS A 28 -31.55 4.68 -10.51
C LYS A 28 -30.23 5.06 -9.83
N ILE A 29 -29.26 5.55 -10.61
CA ILE A 29 -27.91 5.87 -10.10
C ILE A 29 -27.97 7.03 -9.10
N CYS A 30 -28.82 8.04 -9.34
CA CYS A 30 -28.97 9.23 -8.49
C CYS A 30 -29.40 8.89 -7.04
N ASP A 31 -30.45 8.08 -6.89
CA ASP A 31 -30.95 7.68 -5.56
C ASP A 31 -29.90 6.87 -4.79
N ALA A 32 -29.12 6.05 -5.50
CA ALA A 32 -28.05 5.27 -4.89
C ALA A 32 -26.89 6.16 -4.42
N THR A 33 -26.46 7.14 -5.22
CA THR A 33 -25.41 8.10 -4.84
C THR A 33 -25.75 8.87 -3.57
N CYS A 34 -26.99 9.36 -3.43
CA CYS A 34 -27.43 10.07 -2.23
C CYS A 34 -27.42 9.15 -0.99
N SER A 35 -27.89 7.91 -1.12
CA SER A 35 -27.90 6.96 0.00
C SER A 35 -26.49 6.57 0.47
N ILE A 36 -25.54 6.44 -0.46
CA ILE A 36 -24.12 6.16 -0.17
C ILE A 36 -23.53 7.34 0.61
N GLN A 37 -23.65 8.55 0.06
CA GLN A 37 -23.11 9.74 0.70
C GLN A 37 -23.69 9.93 2.10
N ALA A 38 -25.01 9.77 2.26
CA ALA A 38 -25.69 9.90 3.55
C ALA A 38 -25.23 8.85 4.57
N PHE A 39 -24.99 7.61 4.15
CA PHE A 39 -24.47 6.57 5.03
C PHE A 39 -23.05 6.90 5.52
N PHE A 40 -22.15 7.23 4.59
CA PHE A 40 -20.76 7.50 4.92
C PHE A 40 -20.55 8.81 5.68
N SER A 41 -21.40 9.84 5.49
CA SER A 41 -21.30 11.10 6.25
C SER A 41 -21.82 11.01 7.68
N ARG A 42 -22.76 10.10 7.94
CA ARG A 42 -23.43 9.96 9.26
C ARG A 42 -22.87 8.82 10.11
N SER A 43 -22.10 7.92 9.52
CA SER A 43 -21.54 6.76 10.23
C SER A 43 -20.69 7.20 11.41
N ARG A 44 -20.90 6.60 12.60
CA ARG A 44 -20.23 7.05 13.84
C ARG A 44 -19.14 6.13 14.38
N GLN A 45 -19.16 4.86 13.99
CA GLN A 45 -18.23 3.85 14.53
C GLN A 45 -17.46 3.09 13.45
N LEU A 46 -17.60 3.48 12.19
CA LEU A 46 -16.99 2.76 11.07
C LEU A 46 -15.46 2.79 11.18
N LYS A 47 -14.84 1.61 11.12
CA LYS A 47 -13.40 1.39 11.23
C LYS A 47 -12.82 0.69 10.01
N TYR A 48 -13.59 -0.17 9.37
CA TYR A 48 -13.13 -0.93 8.20
C TYR A 48 -14.23 -1.01 7.16
N VAL A 49 -13.88 -0.71 5.92
CA VAL A 49 -14.76 -0.82 4.75
C VAL A 49 -14.00 -1.55 3.66
N CYS A 50 -14.50 -2.71 3.26
CA CYS A 50 -13.98 -3.45 2.12
C CYS A 50 -14.97 -3.40 0.96
N LEU A 51 -14.51 -2.86 -0.15
CA LEU A 51 -15.21 -2.83 -1.43
C LEU A 51 -14.39 -3.55 -2.50
N SER A 52 -13.38 -4.34 -2.11
CA SER A 52 -12.46 -4.97 -3.05
C SER A 52 -13.19 -5.79 -4.13
N GLY A 53 -12.84 -5.58 -5.40
CA GLY A 53 -13.47 -6.28 -6.53
C GLY A 53 -14.92 -5.89 -6.78
N THR A 54 -15.40 -4.78 -6.22
CA THR A 54 -16.73 -4.23 -6.55
C THR A 54 -16.62 -3.22 -7.69
N ARG A 55 -17.45 -3.41 -8.72
CA ARG A 55 -17.56 -2.41 -9.81
C ARG A 55 -18.51 -1.30 -9.37
N LEU A 56 -17.96 -0.31 -8.65
CA LEU A 56 -18.69 0.91 -8.31
C LEU A 56 -18.66 1.88 -9.50
N PRO A 57 -19.82 2.37 -9.99
CA PRO A 57 -19.83 3.45 -10.95
C PRO A 57 -19.08 4.68 -10.41
N PRO A 58 -18.35 5.46 -11.24
CA PRO A 58 -17.61 6.63 -10.79
C PRO A 58 -18.43 7.62 -9.93
N PRO A 59 -19.71 7.91 -10.24
CA PRO A 59 -20.54 8.75 -9.37
C PRO A 59 -20.75 8.17 -7.97
N ALA A 60 -20.91 6.85 -7.84
CA ALA A 60 -21.10 6.17 -6.56
C ALA A 60 -19.84 6.23 -5.69
N LEU A 61 -18.68 6.02 -6.31
CA LEU A 61 -17.39 6.16 -5.64
C LEU A 61 -17.13 7.61 -5.22
N ARG A 62 -17.46 8.59 -6.07
CA ARG A 62 -17.38 10.01 -5.71
C ARG A 62 -18.25 10.34 -4.51
N SER A 63 -19.50 9.91 -4.50
CA SER A 63 -20.42 10.13 -3.37
C SER A 63 -19.95 9.45 -2.08
N LEU A 64 -19.30 8.29 -2.16
CA LEU A 64 -18.66 7.64 -1.02
C LEU A 64 -17.54 8.52 -0.45
N LEU A 65 -16.61 8.96 -1.30
CA LEU A 65 -15.47 9.78 -0.87
C LEU A 65 -15.93 11.13 -0.31
N GLN A 66 -16.94 11.76 -0.92
CA GLN A 66 -17.56 13.00 -0.41
C GLN A 66 -18.28 12.77 0.94
N GLY A 67 -18.93 11.62 1.11
CA GLY A 67 -19.51 11.23 2.39
C GLY A 67 -18.44 11.11 3.47
N LEU A 68 -17.31 10.48 3.16
CA LEU A 68 -16.16 10.39 4.07
C LEU A 68 -15.47 11.73 4.33
N ALA A 69 -15.39 12.61 3.34
CA ALA A 69 -14.81 13.94 3.47
C ALA A 69 -15.60 14.84 4.43
N THR A 70 -16.94 14.69 4.43
CA THR A 70 -17.84 15.44 5.31
C THR A 70 -18.06 14.77 6.68
N ASN A 71 -17.55 13.54 6.87
CA ASN A 71 -17.71 12.83 8.13
C ASN A 71 -16.69 13.33 9.18
N THR A 72 -17.20 13.96 10.23
CA THR A 72 -16.41 14.46 11.37
C THR A 72 -16.48 13.56 12.60
N PHE A 73 -17.24 12.47 12.56
CA PHE A 73 -17.46 11.55 13.68
C PHE A 73 -16.42 10.42 13.75
N ILE A 74 -15.94 9.96 12.58
CA ILE A 74 -14.99 8.84 12.50
C ILE A 74 -13.58 9.33 12.19
N PHE A 75 -12.62 8.58 12.73
CA PHE A 75 -11.20 8.72 12.45
C PHE A 75 -10.57 7.34 12.42
N GLY A 76 -9.46 7.21 11.69
CA GLY A 76 -8.74 5.95 11.61
C GLY A 76 -9.45 4.92 10.73
N LEU A 77 -10.17 5.36 9.70
CA LEU A 77 -10.87 4.46 8.80
C LEU A 77 -9.89 3.74 7.89
N GLU A 78 -10.05 2.44 7.78
CA GLU A 78 -9.40 1.59 6.78
C GLU A 78 -10.36 1.33 5.63
N LEU A 79 -9.94 1.70 4.41
CA LEU A 79 -10.74 1.56 3.21
C LEU A 79 -10.00 0.73 2.17
N ASP A 80 -10.61 -0.38 1.77
CA ASP A 80 -10.13 -1.24 0.70
C ASP A 80 -10.97 -1.04 -0.57
N LEU A 81 -10.35 -0.42 -1.57
CA LEU A 81 -10.85 -0.23 -2.93
C LEU A 81 -9.97 -0.97 -3.94
N SER A 82 -9.36 -2.09 -3.56
CA SER A 82 -8.54 -2.87 -4.49
C SER A 82 -9.38 -3.55 -5.56
N SER A 83 -8.86 -3.68 -6.77
CA SER A 83 -9.61 -4.22 -7.92
C SER A 83 -10.96 -3.51 -8.16
N CYS A 84 -11.04 -2.22 -7.84
CA CYS A 84 -12.15 -1.32 -8.14
C CYS A 84 -11.65 -0.32 -9.20
N GLU A 85 -12.38 -0.08 -10.29
CA GLU A 85 -12.01 0.97 -11.26
C GLU A 85 -12.13 2.35 -10.56
N VAL A 86 -11.08 2.79 -9.86
CA VAL A 86 -11.07 3.94 -8.94
C VAL A 86 -10.79 5.23 -9.68
N ILE A 87 -11.52 6.28 -9.30
CA ILE A 87 -11.22 7.65 -9.71
C ILE A 87 -10.36 8.37 -8.66
N GLN A 88 -9.40 9.15 -9.12
CA GLN A 88 -8.48 9.94 -8.30
C GLN A 88 -9.13 11.10 -7.52
N GLU A 89 -10.35 11.51 -7.91
CA GLU A 89 -11.00 12.71 -7.38
C GLU A 89 -11.39 12.55 -5.90
N HIS A 90 -11.20 13.60 -5.10
CA HIS A 90 -11.63 13.71 -3.69
C HIS A 90 -10.96 12.75 -2.68
N ILE A 91 -10.01 11.89 -3.08
CA ILE A 91 -9.26 11.05 -2.13
C ILE A 91 -8.54 11.92 -1.08
N SER A 92 -8.02 13.08 -1.50
CA SER A 92 -7.33 14.03 -0.61
C SER A 92 -8.22 14.69 0.43
N GLU A 93 -9.54 14.70 0.22
CA GLU A 93 -10.50 15.36 1.09
C GLU A 93 -11.04 14.43 2.19
N ALA A 94 -10.86 13.12 2.03
CA ALA A 94 -11.31 12.12 2.98
C ALA A 94 -10.41 12.09 4.23
N THR A 95 -10.59 13.08 5.11
CA THR A 95 -9.79 13.28 6.33
C THR A 95 -9.92 12.16 7.37
N ALA A 96 -10.99 11.37 7.30
CA ALA A 96 -11.19 10.20 8.15
C ALA A 96 -10.26 9.01 7.81
N LEU A 97 -9.71 8.96 6.60
CA LEU A 97 -8.94 7.82 6.10
C LEU A 97 -7.53 7.76 6.68
N GLN A 98 -7.22 6.65 7.33
CA GLN A 98 -5.89 6.34 7.84
C GLN A 98 -5.20 5.23 7.04
N SER A 99 -5.95 4.28 6.49
CA SER A 99 -5.44 3.24 5.61
C SER A 99 -6.22 3.20 4.31
N LEU A 100 -5.52 3.19 3.18
CA LEU A 100 -6.10 3.10 1.86
C LEU A 100 -5.43 2.00 1.06
N ASN A 101 -6.20 1.00 0.65
CA ASN A 101 -5.79 0.01 -0.33
C ASN A 101 -6.46 0.31 -1.67
N ILE A 102 -5.65 0.65 -2.66
CA ILE A 102 -6.06 0.90 -4.04
C ILE A 102 -5.21 0.07 -5.00
N SER A 103 -4.77 -1.11 -4.55
CA SER A 103 -4.02 -2.04 -5.39
C SER A 103 -4.88 -2.61 -6.51
N ASP A 104 -4.24 -3.00 -7.62
CA ASP A 104 -4.89 -3.71 -8.73
C ASP A 104 -6.03 -2.93 -9.42
N ASN A 105 -5.90 -1.61 -9.52
CA ASN A 105 -6.91 -0.71 -10.11
C ASN A 105 -6.56 -0.19 -11.50
N GLY A 106 -5.38 -0.55 -12.03
CA GLY A 106 -5.02 -0.29 -13.42
C GLY A 106 -5.01 1.20 -13.79
N PHE A 107 -4.44 2.06 -12.94
CA PHE A 107 -4.47 3.53 -13.10
C PHE A 107 -3.80 4.08 -14.37
N GLU A 108 -3.11 3.25 -15.16
CA GLU A 108 -2.41 3.67 -16.37
C GLU A 108 -1.64 5.00 -16.16
N ASP A 109 -1.87 6.00 -17.02
CA ASP A 109 -1.17 7.28 -16.98
C ASP A 109 -1.64 8.21 -15.85
N GLU A 110 -2.73 7.87 -15.14
CA GLU A 110 -3.28 8.66 -14.04
C GLU A 110 -2.58 8.44 -12.69
N VAL A 111 -1.73 7.41 -12.59
CA VAL A 111 -1.07 7.06 -11.31
C VAL A 111 -0.28 8.23 -10.73
N VAL A 112 0.31 9.08 -11.57
CA VAL A 112 1.11 10.24 -11.13
C VAL A 112 0.22 11.27 -10.43
N THR A 113 -0.94 11.57 -11.01
CA THR A 113 -1.90 12.52 -10.45
C THR A 113 -2.52 11.97 -9.16
N LEU A 114 -2.78 10.67 -9.10
CA LEU A 114 -3.19 9.97 -7.89
C LEU A 114 -2.13 10.08 -6.77
N ILE A 115 -0.85 9.85 -7.06
CA ILE A 115 0.24 10.00 -6.07
C ILE A 115 0.32 11.45 -5.55
N LEU A 116 0.14 12.44 -6.43
CA LEU A 116 0.08 13.85 -6.03
C LEU A 116 -1.12 14.16 -5.14
N ALA A 117 -2.29 13.59 -5.41
CA ALA A 117 -3.45 13.72 -4.54
C ALA A 117 -3.21 13.08 -3.17
N ILE A 118 -2.61 11.89 -3.14
CA ILE A 118 -2.25 11.19 -1.89
C ILE A 118 -1.24 12.01 -1.06
N GLY A 119 -0.29 12.70 -1.70
CA GLY A 119 0.63 13.60 -1.00
C GLY A 119 -0.03 14.74 -0.24
N ARG A 120 -1.30 15.07 -0.56
CA ARG A 120 -2.08 16.07 0.18
C ARG A 120 -2.83 15.47 1.38
N CYS A 121 -2.92 14.15 1.49
CA CYS A 121 -3.62 13.47 2.58
C CYS A 121 -2.84 13.54 3.89
N ARG A 122 -3.22 14.46 4.80
CA ARG A 122 -2.56 14.59 6.11
C ARG A 122 -2.98 13.53 7.15
N ALA A 123 -4.06 12.80 6.90
CA ALA A 123 -4.55 11.72 7.77
C ALA A 123 -4.01 10.33 7.40
N LEU A 124 -3.60 10.12 6.14
CA LEU A 124 -3.25 8.80 5.64
C LEU A 124 -1.92 8.31 6.23
N ARG A 125 -1.94 7.17 6.90
CA ARG A 125 -0.76 6.54 7.51
C ARG A 125 -0.33 5.28 6.77
N GLN A 126 -1.24 4.62 6.05
CA GLN A 126 -0.97 3.38 5.33
C GLN A 126 -1.52 3.46 3.91
N LEU A 127 -0.70 3.06 2.95
CA LEU A 127 -1.05 3.08 1.53
C LEU A 127 -0.61 1.80 0.83
N SER A 128 -1.52 1.18 0.11
CA SER A 128 -1.21 0.05 -0.79
C SER A 128 -1.49 0.41 -2.24
N LEU A 129 -0.43 0.39 -3.05
CA LEU A 129 -0.42 0.71 -4.49
C LEU A 129 -0.06 -0.51 -5.37
N GLY A 130 0.02 -1.70 -4.79
CA GLY A 130 0.43 -2.92 -5.49
C GLY A 130 -0.31 -3.16 -6.81
N ARG A 131 0.35 -3.81 -7.78
CA ARG A 131 -0.24 -4.19 -9.09
C ARG A 131 -0.76 -3.04 -9.98
N ASN A 132 -0.44 -1.77 -9.68
CA ASN A 132 -0.85 -0.63 -10.51
C ASN A 132 0.17 -0.20 -11.58
N PHE A 133 1.34 -0.84 -11.63
CA PHE A 133 2.50 -0.34 -12.37
C PHE A 133 2.74 -1.03 -13.71
N VAL A 134 1.70 -1.53 -14.36
CA VAL A 134 1.77 -2.09 -15.73
C VAL A 134 1.75 -0.95 -16.75
N LEU A 135 2.77 -0.09 -16.67
CA LEU A 135 2.87 1.16 -17.43
C LEU A 135 3.95 1.10 -18.51
N LYS A 136 3.90 2.04 -19.46
CA LYS A 136 5.04 2.32 -20.34
C LYS A 136 6.22 2.81 -19.50
N SER A 137 7.44 2.46 -19.91
CA SER A 137 8.67 2.68 -19.13
C SER A 137 8.88 4.13 -18.66
N ARG A 138 8.54 5.13 -19.48
CA ARG A 138 8.67 6.56 -19.10
C ARG A 138 7.75 6.93 -17.93
N ASN A 139 6.47 6.58 -18.03
CA ASN A 139 5.47 6.92 -17.01
C ASN A 139 5.69 6.11 -15.73
N LEU A 140 6.22 4.88 -15.86
CA LEU A 140 6.66 4.09 -14.72
C LEU A 140 7.76 4.81 -13.92
N ALA A 141 8.80 5.29 -14.60
CA ALA A 141 9.89 6.00 -13.94
C ALA A 141 9.37 7.26 -13.25
N ASP A 142 8.53 8.06 -13.91
CA ASP A 142 7.96 9.29 -13.34
C ASP A 142 7.10 9.00 -12.10
N ALA A 143 6.28 7.95 -12.14
CA ALA A 143 5.47 7.50 -11.01
C ALA A 143 6.35 7.07 -9.82
N LEU A 144 7.39 6.28 -10.07
CA LEU A 144 8.31 5.82 -9.02
C LEU A 144 9.12 6.98 -8.41
N HIS A 145 9.53 7.96 -9.22
CA HIS A 145 10.18 9.18 -8.71
C HIS A 145 9.22 10.01 -7.85
N ARG A 146 7.94 10.10 -8.22
CA ARG A 146 6.94 10.78 -7.36
C ARG A 146 6.69 10.05 -6.06
N ILE A 147 6.63 8.72 -6.06
CA ILE A 147 6.54 7.95 -4.82
C ILE A 147 7.80 8.15 -3.98
N ALA A 148 9.00 8.13 -4.60
CA ALA A 148 10.26 8.40 -3.90
C ALA A 148 10.24 9.78 -3.22
N GLN A 149 9.74 10.81 -3.90
CA GLN A 149 9.60 12.14 -3.30
C GLN A 149 8.55 12.16 -2.18
N LEU A 150 7.42 11.47 -2.35
CA LEU A 150 6.40 11.36 -1.31
C LEU A 150 6.95 10.74 -0.02
N ILE A 151 7.78 9.70 -0.12
CA ILE A 151 8.33 9.02 1.07
C ILE A 151 9.48 9.79 1.72
N GLN A 152 10.14 10.67 0.97
CA GLN A 152 11.23 11.53 1.45
C GLN A 152 10.73 12.87 2.00
N ASP A 153 9.47 13.20 1.77
CA ASP A 153 8.84 14.39 2.32
C ASP A 153 8.63 14.21 3.83
N GLU A 154 9.29 15.07 4.63
CA GLU A 154 9.20 15.04 6.10
C GLU A 154 7.79 15.36 6.61
N GLU A 155 7.02 16.09 5.80
CA GLU A 155 5.63 16.45 6.06
C GLU A 155 4.65 15.32 5.72
N CYS A 156 5.12 14.28 5.01
CA CYS A 156 4.31 13.14 4.65
C CYS A 156 4.08 12.26 5.89
N PRO A 157 2.82 12.08 6.32
CA PRO A 157 2.53 11.30 7.52
C PRO A 157 2.57 9.78 7.28
N LEU A 158 2.91 9.34 6.07
CA LEU A 158 2.85 7.94 5.68
C LEU A 158 3.85 7.10 6.47
N GLN A 159 3.35 6.08 7.14
CA GLN A 159 4.11 5.16 7.99
C GLN A 159 4.25 3.78 7.34
N SER A 160 3.30 3.39 6.50
CA SER A 160 3.29 2.10 5.80
C SER A 160 3.05 2.28 4.31
N LEU A 161 3.93 1.71 3.48
CA LEU A 161 3.79 1.70 2.03
C LEU A 161 3.92 0.27 1.49
N SER A 162 2.93 -0.16 0.71
CA SER A 162 2.98 -1.43 -0.02
C SER A 162 2.94 -1.23 -1.53
N LEU A 163 3.91 -1.85 -2.20
CA LEU A 163 4.04 -1.93 -3.66
C LEU A 163 4.08 -3.39 -4.10
N ARG A 164 3.40 -4.25 -3.35
CA ARG A 164 3.37 -5.70 -3.57
C ARG A 164 2.94 -6.06 -5.00
N ASP A 165 3.57 -7.10 -5.55
CA ASP A 165 3.24 -7.69 -6.85
C ASP A 165 3.21 -6.69 -8.03
N SER A 166 4.01 -5.62 -7.96
CA SER A 166 4.03 -4.56 -8.99
C SER A 166 4.95 -4.86 -10.18
N LYS A 167 5.68 -5.98 -10.15
CA LYS A 167 6.58 -6.44 -11.24
C LYS A 167 7.59 -5.39 -11.70
N LEU A 168 8.06 -4.53 -10.78
CA LEU A 168 8.94 -3.39 -11.07
C LEU A 168 10.35 -3.77 -11.54
N LYS A 169 10.80 -5.01 -11.29
CA LYS A 169 12.14 -5.52 -11.63
C LYS A 169 13.23 -4.56 -11.11
N THR A 170 14.07 -4.04 -12.00
CA THR A 170 15.16 -3.12 -11.69
C THR A 170 14.68 -1.74 -11.28
N ASP A 171 13.47 -1.33 -11.66
CA ASP A 171 12.96 0.03 -11.43
C ASP A 171 12.62 0.27 -9.96
N VAL A 172 12.36 -0.80 -9.18
CA VAL A 172 12.22 -0.70 -7.71
C VAL A 172 13.44 -0.09 -7.05
N SER A 173 14.61 -0.12 -7.71
CA SER A 173 15.83 0.51 -7.21
C SER A 173 15.69 2.01 -6.93
N ILE A 174 14.81 2.72 -7.64
CA ILE A 174 14.50 4.14 -7.39
C ILE A 174 13.96 4.30 -5.97
N LEU A 175 13.00 3.45 -5.60
CA LEU A 175 12.37 3.46 -4.29
C LEU A 175 13.32 2.94 -3.21
N LEU A 176 14.06 1.86 -3.49
CA LEU A 176 15.04 1.33 -2.55
C LEU A 176 16.10 2.37 -2.17
N LYS A 177 16.57 3.16 -3.12
CA LYS A 177 17.50 4.28 -2.84
C LYS A 177 16.83 5.35 -1.98
N ALA A 178 15.57 5.68 -2.26
CA ALA A 178 14.83 6.68 -1.50
C ALA A 178 14.61 6.27 -0.03
N LEU A 179 14.48 4.96 0.25
CA LEU A 179 14.43 4.44 1.62
C LEU A 179 15.72 4.69 2.42
N GLY A 180 16.85 4.98 1.77
CA GLY A 180 18.10 5.28 2.48
C GLY A 180 18.11 6.64 3.17
N ALA A 181 17.22 7.55 2.76
CA ALA A 181 17.05 8.87 3.37
C ALA A 181 16.19 8.78 4.65
N PRO A 182 16.35 9.72 5.60
CA PRO A 182 15.46 9.80 6.75
C PRO A 182 14.02 10.02 6.27
N ALA A 183 13.15 9.04 6.51
CA ALA A 183 11.76 9.01 6.07
C ALA A 183 10.82 8.62 7.21
N VAL A 184 9.54 9.02 7.14
CA VAL A 184 8.51 8.68 8.15
C VAL A 184 8.10 7.21 8.13
N LEU A 185 8.42 6.52 7.04
CA LEU A 185 8.10 5.11 6.86
C LEU A 185 8.74 4.23 7.93
N THR A 186 7.88 3.44 8.57
CA THR A 186 8.25 2.40 9.55
C THR A 186 7.97 1.00 9.00
N HIS A 187 7.08 0.87 8.01
CA HIS A 187 6.71 -0.41 7.41
C HIS A 187 6.76 -0.30 5.89
N VAL A 188 7.44 -1.24 5.23
CA VAL A 188 7.52 -1.28 3.77
C VAL A 188 7.29 -2.70 3.27
N ASP A 189 6.46 -2.82 2.24
CA ASP A 189 6.26 -4.08 1.51
C ASP A 189 6.56 -3.91 0.03
N ILE A 190 7.68 -4.50 -0.40
CA ILE A 190 8.15 -4.53 -1.78
C ILE A 190 8.13 -5.96 -2.35
N SER A 191 7.32 -6.84 -1.76
CA SER A 191 7.27 -8.25 -2.18
C SER A 191 6.75 -8.39 -3.62
N GLY A 192 7.18 -9.41 -4.37
CA GLY A 192 6.65 -9.68 -5.72
C GLY A 192 7.11 -8.71 -6.81
N ASN A 193 8.26 -8.05 -6.62
CA ASN A 193 8.80 -7.11 -7.60
C ASN A 193 9.93 -7.66 -8.47
N HIS A 194 10.39 -8.90 -8.24
CA HIS A 194 11.47 -9.53 -9.02
C HIS A 194 12.76 -8.67 -9.09
N ALA A 195 13.11 -8.01 -7.99
CA ALA A 195 14.25 -7.09 -7.94
C ALA A 195 15.62 -7.76 -8.14
N GLY A 196 15.71 -9.07 -7.85
CA GLY A 196 16.93 -9.87 -7.89
C GLY A 196 17.99 -9.44 -6.88
N ASP A 197 19.18 -10.05 -6.99
CA ASP A 197 20.32 -9.76 -6.11
C ASP A 197 20.80 -8.30 -6.23
N THR A 198 20.63 -7.67 -7.39
CA THR A 198 20.93 -6.25 -7.57
C THR A 198 20.03 -5.38 -6.69
N GLY A 199 18.72 -5.67 -6.67
CA GLY A 199 17.78 -5.02 -5.75
C GLY A 199 18.15 -5.27 -4.29
N ALA A 200 18.48 -6.51 -3.93
CA ALA A 200 18.92 -6.87 -2.57
C ALA A 200 20.13 -6.04 -2.11
N ARG A 201 21.13 -5.86 -2.97
CA ARG A 201 22.32 -5.04 -2.67
C ARG A 201 22.00 -3.56 -2.48
N ILE A 202 21.09 -3.01 -3.28
CA ILE A 202 20.66 -1.61 -3.15
C ILE A 202 19.88 -1.42 -1.85
N LEU A 203 18.96 -2.33 -1.56
CA LEU A 203 18.22 -2.37 -0.29
C LEU A 203 19.18 -2.48 0.90
N ALA A 204 20.21 -3.33 0.84
CA ALA A 204 21.23 -3.45 1.88
C ALA A 204 21.93 -2.13 2.18
N ARG A 205 22.30 -1.38 1.13
CA ARG A 205 22.90 -0.05 1.28
C ARG A 205 21.93 0.94 1.94
N ALA A 206 20.66 0.92 1.54
CA ALA A 206 19.63 1.78 2.09
C ALA A 206 19.33 1.48 3.56
N LEU A 207 19.23 0.20 3.93
CA LEU A 207 18.99 -0.22 5.31
C LEU A 207 20.11 0.20 6.25
N ARG A 208 21.37 0.21 5.79
CA ARG A 208 22.49 0.65 6.64
C ARG A 208 22.41 2.13 7.03
N SER A 209 21.81 2.99 6.20
CA SER A 209 21.63 4.41 6.51
C SER A 209 20.25 4.73 7.09
N ASN A 210 19.25 3.88 6.86
CA ASN A 210 17.91 4.09 7.38
C ASN A 210 17.87 3.83 8.90
N THR A 211 17.33 4.78 9.65
CA THR A 211 17.25 4.74 11.11
C THR A 211 15.82 4.70 11.65
N ARG A 212 14.82 4.41 10.82
CA ARG A 212 13.39 4.51 11.19
C ARG A 212 12.54 3.32 10.78
N LEU A 213 12.94 2.59 9.74
CA LEU A 213 12.22 1.41 9.27
C LEU A 213 12.26 0.32 10.34
N LYS A 214 11.07 -0.16 10.73
CA LYS A 214 10.86 -1.20 11.75
C LYS A 214 10.50 -2.54 11.14
N SER A 215 9.75 -2.54 10.04
CA SER A 215 9.27 -3.75 9.38
C SER A 215 9.49 -3.72 7.88
N LEU A 216 9.99 -4.83 7.33
CA LEU A 216 10.22 -4.99 5.89
C LEU A 216 9.71 -6.34 5.39
N SER A 217 8.86 -6.30 4.35
CA SER A 217 8.46 -7.45 3.54
C SER A 217 9.04 -7.36 2.14
N TRP A 218 9.66 -8.45 1.70
CA TRP A 218 10.50 -8.45 0.50
C TRP A 218 10.55 -9.82 -0.19
N ASP A 219 9.57 -10.69 0.10
CA ASP A 219 9.46 -12.02 -0.53
C ASP A 219 9.18 -11.92 -2.04
N ARG A 220 9.38 -13.01 -2.79
CA ARG A 220 9.11 -13.08 -4.24
C ARG A 220 9.87 -12.01 -5.05
N ASN A 221 11.08 -11.67 -4.63
CA ASN A 221 11.97 -10.79 -5.37
C ASN A 221 13.03 -11.55 -6.18
N ASN A 222 12.99 -12.88 -6.21
CA ASN A 222 13.99 -13.72 -6.87
C ASN A 222 15.40 -13.50 -6.31
N ILE A 223 15.49 -13.29 -4.99
CA ILE A 223 16.75 -13.06 -4.30
C ILE A 223 17.41 -14.41 -4.01
N THR A 224 18.70 -14.51 -4.30
CA THR A 224 19.50 -15.70 -4.06
C THR A 224 20.29 -15.57 -2.75
N VAL A 225 21.00 -16.63 -2.39
CA VAL A 225 21.94 -16.66 -1.25
C VAL A 225 22.88 -15.44 -1.25
N LYS A 226 23.36 -14.99 -2.41
CA LYS A 226 24.26 -13.82 -2.50
C LYS A 226 23.56 -12.55 -2.03
N GLY A 227 22.33 -12.31 -2.46
CA GLY A 227 21.56 -11.15 -2.01
C GLY A 227 21.20 -11.22 -0.52
N TYR A 228 20.92 -12.42 0.01
CA TYR A 228 20.72 -12.61 1.46
C TYR A 228 21.99 -12.32 2.27
N GLN A 229 23.18 -12.67 1.77
CA GLN A 229 24.45 -12.33 2.41
C GLN A 229 24.70 -10.82 2.42
N ASP A 230 24.44 -10.13 1.31
CA ASP A 230 24.54 -8.66 1.23
C ASP A 230 23.65 -8.00 2.28
N LEU A 231 22.44 -8.53 2.49
CA LEU A 231 21.49 -8.01 3.46
C LEU A 231 21.84 -8.36 4.91
N ALA A 232 22.29 -9.58 5.18
CA ALA A 232 22.82 -9.95 6.49
C ALA A 232 23.93 -8.99 6.93
N ASN A 233 24.90 -8.72 6.06
CA ASN A 233 26.01 -7.81 6.34
C ASN A 233 25.55 -6.35 6.58
N ALA A 234 24.46 -5.92 5.93
CA ALA A 234 23.90 -4.59 6.17
C ALA A 234 23.12 -4.50 7.48
N LEU A 235 22.36 -5.55 7.82
CA LEU A 235 21.55 -5.60 9.04
C LEU A 235 22.41 -5.67 10.31
N GLU A 236 23.64 -6.20 10.25
CA GLU A 236 24.60 -6.12 11.36
C GLU A 236 24.90 -4.68 11.83
N ARG A 237 24.64 -3.68 10.98
CA ARG A 237 24.83 -2.25 11.29
C ARG A 237 23.51 -1.48 11.38
N ASN A 238 22.37 -2.14 11.22
CA ASN A 238 21.06 -1.54 11.39
C ASN A 238 20.47 -2.00 12.73
N PHE A 239 20.13 -1.05 13.59
CA PHE A 239 19.59 -1.35 14.94
C PHE A 239 18.12 -0.94 15.08
N THR A 240 17.45 -0.60 13.98
CA THR A 240 16.11 -0.02 13.99
C THR A 240 15.07 -0.96 13.41
N LEU A 241 15.50 -1.85 12.50
CA LEU A 241 14.65 -2.89 11.93
C LEU A 241 14.43 -3.97 12.99
N GLN A 242 13.16 -4.22 13.31
CA GLN A 242 12.74 -5.13 14.38
C GLN A 242 12.02 -6.36 13.81
N GLN A 243 11.53 -6.27 12.58
CA GLN A 243 10.78 -7.34 11.94
C GLN A 243 11.14 -7.46 10.47
N VAL A 244 11.61 -8.64 10.08
CA VAL A 244 11.77 -9.02 8.67
C VAL A 244 10.91 -10.25 8.45
N LEU A 245 9.87 -10.10 7.61
CA LEU A 245 9.06 -11.25 7.22
C LEU A 245 9.92 -12.22 6.41
N LEU A 246 9.88 -13.49 6.80
CA LEU A 246 10.67 -14.52 6.15
C LEU A 246 10.23 -14.68 4.70
N PRO A 247 11.15 -14.51 3.73
CA PRO A 247 10.81 -14.60 2.32
C PRO A 247 10.71 -16.07 1.88
N LEU A 248 9.66 -16.76 2.34
CA LEU A 248 9.47 -18.20 2.16
C LEU A 248 9.56 -18.63 0.69
N SER A 249 9.05 -17.82 -0.23
CA SER A 249 9.04 -18.15 -1.66
C SER A 249 10.45 -18.17 -2.25
N ASP A 250 11.25 -17.15 -1.96
CA ASP A 250 12.63 -17.04 -2.47
C ASP A 250 13.59 -17.97 -1.72
N VAL A 251 13.35 -18.18 -0.42
CA VAL A 251 14.09 -19.13 0.41
C VAL A 251 13.88 -20.55 -0.08
N THR A 252 12.64 -20.98 -0.34
CA THR A 252 12.37 -22.34 -0.84
C THR A 252 13.11 -22.60 -2.16
N LYS A 253 13.10 -21.62 -3.08
CA LYS A 253 13.84 -21.70 -4.35
C LYS A 253 15.35 -21.78 -4.15
N SER A 254 15.90 -21.00 -3.20
CA SER A 254 17.33 -20.99 -2.90
C SER A 254 17.77 -22.25 -2.15
N TYR A 255 16.92 -22.76 -1.27
CA TYR A 255 17.15 -23.96 -0.48
C TYR A 255 17.29 -25.20 -1.37
N HIS A 256 16.49 -25.31 -2.44
CA HIS A 256 16.68 -26.38 -3.43
C HIS A 256 18.02 -26.35 -4.15
N LYS A 257 18.70 -25.20 -4.22
CA LYS A 257 20.00 -25.05 -4.89
C LYS A 257 21.19 -25.22 -3.95
N ASP A 258 21.13 -24.59 -2.77
CA ASP A 258 22.19 -24.62 -1.78
C ASP A 258 21.58 -24.48 -0.36
N PRO A 259 21.17 -25.60 0.26
CA PRO A 259 20.47 -25.60 1.55
C PRO A 259 21.29 -24.95 2.67
N GLU A 260 22.57 -25.33 2.78
CA GLU A 260 23.45 -24.91 3.87
C GLU A 260 23.71 -23.42 3.84
N LYS A 261 24.12 -22.87 2.69
CA LYS A 261 24.40 -21.43 2.61
C LYS A 261 23.14 -20.59 2.74
N THR A 262 22.00 -21.08 2.23
CA THR A 262 20.70 -20.41 2.40
C THR A 262 20.33 -20.33 3.88
N GLN A 263 20.46 -21.43 4.62
CA GLN A 263 20.16 -21.47 6.04
C GLN A 263 21.10 -20.57 6.85
N GLN A 264 22.39 -20.57 6.56
CA GLN A 264 23.36 -19.69 7.21
C GLN A 264 23.07 -18.21 6.97
N ALA A 265 22.79 -17.82 5.72
CA ALA A 265 22.49 -16.43 5.39
C ALA A 265 21.21 -15.93 6.09
N LEU A 266 20.15 -16.75 6.10
CA LEU A 266 18.90 -16.43 6.78
C LEU A 266 19.05 -16.41 8.30
N HIS A 267 19.86 -17.31 8.85
CA HIS A 267 20.16 -17.30 10.28
C HIS A 267 20.84 -15.98 10.67
N ARG A 268 21.83 -15.52 9.91
CA ARG A 268 22.45 -14.20 10.14
C ARG A 268 21.45 -13.06 10.05
N VAL A 269 20.58 -13.05 9.03
CA VAL A 269 19.50 -12.04 8.93
C VAL A 269 18.60 -12.05 10.18
N ARG A 270 18.22 -13.22 10.69
CA ARG A 270 17.41 -13.36 11.91
C ARG A 270 18.13 -12.98 13.20
N LEU A 271 19.46 -13.05 13.25
CA LEU A 271 20.23 -12.64 14.42
C LEU A 271 20.29 -11.10 14.55
N CYS A 272 20.11 -10.39 13.44
CA CYS A 272 20.20 -8.92 13.41
C CYS A 272 18.86 -8.20 13.63
N VAL A 273 17.74 -8.92 13.71
CA VAL A 273 16.38 -8.39 13.70
C VAL A 273 15.56 -9.04 14.81
#